data_AF-A0A8H4AFZ0-F1
#
_entry.id   AF-A0A8H4AFZ0-F1
#
_cell.length_a   1.000
_cell.length_b   1.000
_cell.length_c   1.000
_cell.angle_alpha   90.00
_cell.angle_beta   90.00
_cell.angle_gamma   90.00
#
_symmetry.space_group_name_H-M   'P 1'
#
loop_
_entity.id
_entity.type
_entity.pdbx_description
1 polymer ?
#
loop_
_entity_poly.entity_id
_entity_poly.type
_entity_poly.pdbx_seq_one_letter_code
_entity_poly.pdbx_strand_id
1 'polypeptide(L)'
;MEDIKRTKISIRFPEEVVGKTWAERFSFICRKILSGIRNQVVLLQFYYYLGKCLEEMAWSSAARDNIAQEIPGDKGKVVLRIATRAYWLYNIRGFYNILDNKHITANALYRMTKKNFLLLVEEARRVRAKEFSNFFETIYPSQEHNII
;
A
#
# COMPACT_ATOMS: atom_id res chain seq x y z
N MET A 1 -11.35 -9.01 -25.17
CA MET A 1 -11.46 -7.73 -24.43
C MET A 1 -10.89 -7.84 -22.99
N GLU A 2 -10.01 -8.80 -22.73
CA GLU A 2 -9.33 -8.99 -21.42
C GLU A 2 -7.87 -8.53 -21.45
N ASP A 3 -7.23 -8.53 -22.62
CA ASP A 3 -5.81 -8.16 -22.75
C ASP A 3 -5.51 -6.70 -22.42
N ILE A 4 -6.39 -5.77 -22.80
CA ILE A 4 -6.18 -4.32 -22.54
C ILE A 4 -6.15 -4.02 -21.04
N LYS A 5 -6.87 -4.79 -20.21
CA LYS A 5 -6.81 -4.66 -18.75
C LYS A 5 -5.50 -5.21 -18.19
N ARG A 6 -5.02 -6.35 -18.69
CA ARG A 6 -3.70 -6.90 -18.29
C ARG A 6 -2.55 -5.97 -18.65
N THR A 7 -2.57 -5.36 -19.84
CA THR A 7 -1.51 -4.43 -20.27
C THR A 7 -1.46 -3.16 -19.42
N LYS A 8 -2.61 -2.61 -18.98
CA LYS A 8 -2.64 -1.43 -18.09
C LYS A 8 -2.19 -1.73 -16.65
N ILE A 9 -2.37 -2.96 -16.17
CA ILE A 9 -1.90 -3.40 -14.85
C ILE A 9 -0.39 -3.63 -14.86
N SER A 10 0.14 -4.17 -15.96
CA SER A 10 1.58 -4.43 -16.17
C SER A 10 2.45 -3.16 -16.08
N ILE A 11 1.96 -2.01 -16.61
CA ILE A 11 2.70 -0.73 -16.61
C ILE A 11 2.75 -0.07 -15.20
N ARG A 12 2.00 -0.57 -14.21
CA ARG A 12 1.89 0.04 -12.87
C ARG A 12 2.55 -0.75 -11.74
N PHE A 13 3.21 -1.85 -12.05
CA PHE A 13 4.22 -2.41 -11.16
C PHE A 13 5.48 -1.58 -11.38
N PRO A 14 6.10 -0.96 -10.36
CA PRO A 14 7.54 -0.84 -10.42
C PRO A 14 8.02 -2.30 -10.40
N GLU A 15 8.40 -2.84 -11.55
CA GLU A 15 9.13 -4.11 -11.69
C GLU A 15 10.02 -4.24 -10.47
N GLU A 16 9.75 -5.28 -9.67
CA GLU A 16 10.37 -5.58 -8.36
C GLU A 16 11.44 -4.58 -7.96
N VAL A 17 11.06 -3.64 -7.06
CA VAL A 17 11.94 -2.64 -6.43
C VAL A 17 13.42 -3.00 -6.64
N VAL A 18 14.06 -2.31 -7.58
CA VAL A 18 15.41 -2.64 -8.05
C VAL A 18 16.36 -2.81 -6.86
N GLY A 19 16.92 -4.02 -6.71
CA GLY A 19 17.86 -4.36 -5.63
C GLY A 19 17.73 -5.82 -5.21
N LYS A 20 18.86 -6.53 -5.11
CA LYS A 20 18.90 -7.92 -4.64
C LYS A 20 18.86 -7.98 -3.12
N THR A 21 19.35 -6.95 -2.45
CA THR A 21 19.39 -6.86 -0.99
C THR A 21 18.32 -5.92 -0.45
N TRP A 22 17.94 -6.11 0.82
CA TRP A 22 17.02 -5.22 1.52
C TRP A 22 17.47 -3.74 1.46
N ALA A 23 18.77 -3.49 1.70
CA ALA A 23 19.33 -2.13 1.75
C ALA A 23 19.29 -1.42 0.38
N GLU A 24 19.59 -2.14 -0.71
CA GLU A 24 19.48 -1.59 -2.06
C GLU A 24 18.05 -1.17 -2.38
N ARG A 25 17.08 -2.05 -2.07
CA ARG A 25 15.65 -1.77 -2.28
C ARG A 25 15.20 -0.56 -1.46
N PHE A 26 15.58 -0.52 -0.19
CA PHE A 26 15.25 0.56 0.73
C PHE A 26 15.79 1.91 0.24
N SER A 27 17.07 1.98 -0.09
CA SER A 27 17.73 3.20 -0.58
C SER A 27 17.16 3.65 -1.93
N PHE A 28 16.87 2.72 -2.85
CA PHE A 28 16.20 3.03 -4.10
C PHE A 28 14.82 3.66 -3.87
N ILE A 29 13.99 3.08 -3.00
CA ILE A 29 12.66 3.62 -2.68
C ILE A 29 12.77 5.02 -2.08
N CYS A 30 13.68 5.23 -1.12
CA CYS A 30 13.89 6.54 -0.50
C CYS A 30 14.25 7.61 -1.54
N ARG A 31 15.18 7.30 -2.45
CA ARG A 31 15.55 8.20 -3.55
C ARG A 31 14.38 8.51 -4.49
N LYS A 32 13.54 7.52 -4.80
CA LYS A 32 12.34 7.73 -5.63
C LYS A 32 11.30 8.61 -4.94
N ILE A 33 11.09 8.46 -3.64
CA ILE A 33 10.21 9.35 -2.86
C ILE A 33 10.72 10.79 -2.91
N LEU A 34 12.05 10.98 -2.82
CA LEU A 34 12.68 12.30 -2.85
C LEU A 34 12.79 12.92 -4.24
N SER A 35 12.67 12.15 -5.32
CA SER A 35 12.86 12.65 -6.69
C SER A 35 11.70 13.52 -7.20
N GLY A 36 10.70 13.84 -6.38
CA GLY A 36 9.60 14.73 -6.74
C GLY A 36 8.56 14.10 -7.68
N ILE A 37 8.25 12.82 -7.51
CA ILE A 37 7.25 12.09 -8.30
C ILE A 37 5.91 12.85 -8.30
N ARG A 38 5.45 13.26 -9.49
CA ARG A 38 4.19 14.00 -9.66
C ARG A 38 2.96 13.09 -9.64
N ASN A 39 3.10 11.86 -10.15
CA ASN A 39 2.00 10.90 -10.18
C ASN A 39 1.75 10.36 -8.76
N GLN A 40 0.60 10.73 -8.20
CA GLN A 40 0.25 10.40 -6.80
C GLN A 40 0.07 8.90 -6.57
N VAL A 41 -0.41 8.15 -7.57
CA VAL A 41 -0.56 6.69 -7.46
C VAL A 41 0.81 6.04 -7.36
N VAL A 42 1.74 6.41 -8.26
CA VAL A 42 3.12 5.91 -8.25
C VAL A 42 3.83 6.28 -6.95
N LEU A 43 3.68 7.53 -6.48
CA LEU A 43 4.25 7.95 -5.21
C LEU A 43 3.70 7.12 -4.04
N LEU A 44 2.40 6.83 -4.03
CA LEU A 44 1.77 6.02 -2.98
C LEU A 44 2.23 4.57 -2.99
N GLN A 45 2.50 4.01 -4.17
CA GLN A 45 3.13 2.69 -4.30
C GLN A 45 4.51 2.68 -3.65
N PHE A 46 5.36 3.68 -3.91
CA PHE A 46 6.68 3.76 -3.26
C PHE A 46 6.57 3.86 -1.74
N TYR A 47 5.61 4.62 -1.22
CA TYR A 47 5.35 4.64 0.23
C TYR A 47 4.89 3.28 0.78
N TYR A 48 4.04 2.56 0.04
CA TYR A 48 3.64 1.21 0.41
C TYR A 48 4.84 0.24 0.43
N TYR A 49 5.71 0.30 -0.60
CA TYR A 49 6.91 -0.54 -0.65
C TYR A 49 7.92 -0.18 0.43
N LEU A 50 8.08 1.11 0.76
CA LEU A 50 8.90 1.50 1.91
C LEU A 50 8.36 0.86 3.19
N GLY A 51 7.05 0.89 3.38
CA GLY A 51 6.41 0.23 4.52
C GLY A 51 6.59 -1.29 4.52
N LYS A 52 6.61 -1.94 3.35
CA LYS A 52 6.99 -3.37 3.25
C LYS A 52 8.43 -3.61 3.72
N CYS A 53 9.39 -2.79 3.28
CA CYS A 53 10.77 -2.92 3.75
C CYS A 53 10.88 -2.73 5.27
N LEU A 54 10.10 -1.80 5.83
CA LEU A 54 10.05 -1.60 7.28
C LEU A 54 9.42 -2.80 8.02
N GLU A 55 8.35 -3.38 7.47
CA GLU A 55 7.75 -4.62 7.99
C GLU A 55 8.73 -5.80 7.95
N GLU A 56 9.53 -5.95 6.89
CA GLU A 56 10.58 -7.00 6.80
C GLU A 56 11.60 -6.89 7.96
N MET A 57 11.77 -5.70 8.54
CA MET A 57 12.58 -5.45 9.73
C MET A 57 11.74 -5.25 11.01
N ALA A 58 10.49 -5.72 11.01
CA ALA A 58 9.53 -5.63 12.11
C ALA A 58 9.36 -4.21 12.69
N TRP A 59 9.46 -3.18 11.86
CA TRP A 59 9.40 -1.76 12.27
C TRP A 59 10.39 -1.38 13.38
N SER A 60 11.51 -2.11 13.47
CA SER A 60 12.56 -1.94 14.47
C SER A 60 13.13 -0.51 14.49
N SER A 61 13.77 -0.14 15.61
CA SER A 61 14.51 1.12 15.72
C SER A 61 15.53 1.26 14.60
N ALA A 62 16.30 0.21 14.31
CA ALA A 62 17.28 0.19 13.22
C ALA A 62 16.66 0.55 11.85
N ALA A 63 15.47 0.01 11.55
CA ALA A 63 14.76 0.33 10.32
C ALA A 63 14.32 1.81 10.24
N ARG A 64 13.96 2.41 11.38
CA ARG A 64 13.62 3.85 11.48
C ARG A 64 14.86 4.72 11.38
N ASP A 65 15.98 4.27 11.96
CA ASP A 65 17.27 4.95 11.87
C ASP A 65 17.76 4.97 10.42
N ASN A 66 17.55 3.90 9.65
CA ASN A 66 17.83 3.88 8.20
C ASN A 66 17.02 4.95 7.45
N ILE A 67 15.75 5.21 7.81
CA ILE A 67 14.99 6.33 7.20
C ILE A 67 15.65 7.65 7.58
N ALA A 68 16.04 7.83 8.84
CA ALA A 68 16.65 9.08 9.30
C ALA A 68 18.00 9.36 8.62
N GLN A 69 18.75 8.30 8.28
CA GLN A 69 19.99 8.38 7.51
C GLN A 69 19.75 8.76 6.05
N GLU A 70 18.80 8.10 5.37
CA GLU A 70 18.49 8.35 3.95
C GLU A 70 17.72 9.67 3.74
N ILE A 71 16.87 10.03 4.70
CA ILE A 71 15.99 11.21 4.63
C ILE A 71 16.06 11.99 5.96
N PRO A 72 17.07 12.84 6.13
CA PRO A 72 17.29 13.56 7.37
C PRO A 72 16.18 14.57 7.71
N GLY A 73 16.06 14.86 9.01
CA GLY A 73 15.18 15.89 9.54
C GLY A 73 13.69 15.52 9.52
N ASP A 74 12.83 16.54 9.53
CA ASP A 74 11.37 16.33 9.63
C ASP A 74 10.77 15.62 8.42
N LYS A 75 11.44 15.68 7.27
CA LYS A 75 11.04 14.93 6.07
C LYS A 75 11.04 13.43 6.33
N GLY A 76 12.03 12.88 7.05
CA GLY A 76 12.07 11.46 7.41
C GLY A 76 10.87 11.05 8.27
N LYS A 77 10.48 11.89 9.24
CA LYS A 77 9.28 11.65 10.07
C LYS A 77 8.00 11.64 9.24
N VAL A 78 7.88 12.58 8.29
CA VAL A 78 6.76 12.64 7.33
C VAL A 78 6.70 11.37 6.50
N VAL A 79 7.84 10.95 5.95
CA VAL A 79 7.96 9.75 5.12
C VAL A 79 7.58 8.49 5.89
N LEU A 80 8.13 8.31 7.10
CA LEU A 80 7.81 7.18 7.96
C LEU A 80 6.31 7.11 8.24
N ARG A 81 5.68 8.26 8.54
CA ARG A 81 4.24 8.33 8.81
C ARG A 81 3.40 7.90 7.61
N ILE A 82 3.73 8.40 6.42
CA ILE A 82 2.99 8.06 5.20
C ILE A 82 3.21 6.59 4.85
N ALA A 83 4.45 6.10 4.89
CA ALA A 83 4.80 4.72 4.58
C ALA A 83 4.08 3.73 5.50
N THR A 84 4.07 4.01 6.81
CA THR A 84 3.32 3.23 7.80
C THR A 84 1.85 3.15 7.41
N ARG A 85 1.22 4.30 7.14
CA ARG A 85 -0.21 4.37 6.83
C ARG A 85 -0.57 3.72 5.49
N ALA A 86 0.26 3.91 4.46
CA ALA A 86 0.09 3.28 3.16
C ALA A 86 0.20 1.76 3.28
N TYR A 87 1.22 1.25 3.99
CA TYR A 87 1.38 -0.18 4.23
C TYR A 87 0.16 -0.78 4.93
N TRP A 88 -0.23 -0.27 6.10
CA TRP A 88 -1.36 -0.84 6.85
C TRP A 88 -2.65 -0.84 6.05
N LEU A 89 -2.96 0.27 5.37
CA LEU A 89 -4.17 0.39 4.58
C LEU A 89 -4.21 -0.61 3.43
N TYR A 90 -3.14 -0.69 2.63
CA TYR A 90 -3.14 -1.50 1.41
C TYR A 90 -2.68 -2.93 1.60
N ASN A 91 -2.06 -3.26 2.73
CA ASN A 91 -1.89 -4.64 3.16
C ASN A 91 -3.25 -5.25 3.52
N ILE A 92 -4.12 -4.46 4.16
CA ILE A 92 -5.49 -4.86 4.46
C ILE A 92 -6.36 -4.83 3.21
N ARG A 93 -6.40 -3.75 2.44
CA ARG A 93 -7.30 -3.63 1.30
C ARG A 93 -6.85 -4.43 0.07
N GLY A 94 -5.60 -4.88 0.04
CA GLY A 94 -4.96 -5.46 -1.13
C GLY A 94 -4.27 -4.39 -1.98
N PHE A 95 -3.07 -4.70 -2.46
CA PHE A 95 -2.21 -3.75 -3.18
C PHE A 95 -2.87 -3.16 -4.44
N TYR A 96 -3.62 -3.96 -5.20
CA TYR A 96 -4.27 -3.51 -6.44
C TYR A 96 -5.24 -2.34 -6.19
N ASN A 97 -5.82 -2.24 -4.99
CA ASN A 97 -6.65 -1.11 -4.61
C ASN A 97 -5.89 0.23 -4.61
N ILE A 98 -4.55 0.26 -4.59
CA ILE A 98 -3.77 1.49 -4.81
C ILE A 98 -4.02 2.03 -6.22
N LEU A 99 -4.13 1.16 -7.22
CA LEU A 99 -4.21 1.52 -8.63
C LEU A 99 -5.55 2.18 -8.97
N ASP A 100 -6.60 1.75 -8.30
CA ASP A 100 -7.97 2.22 -8.53
C ASP A 100 -8.35 3.40 -7.61
N ASN A 101 -7.47 3.75 -6.65
CA ASN A 101 -7.76 4.80 -5.69
C ASN A 101 -7.51 6.20 -6.26
N LYS A 102 -8.60 6.97 -6.44
CA LYS A 102 -8.54 8.36 -6.88
C LYS A 102 -8.47 9.38 -5.74
N HIS A 103 -8.75 8.97 -4.51
CA HIS A 103 -9.04 9.90 -3.41
C HIS A 103 -8.00 9.88 -2.29
N ILE A 104 -7.25 8.79 -2.12
CA ILE A 104 -6.22 8.67 -1.10
C ILE A 104 -4.86 9.00 -1.70
N THR A 105 -4.32 10.15 -1.32
CA THR A 105 -2.98 10.60 -1.70
C THR A 105 -2.01 10.50 -0.52
N ALA A 106 -0.71 10.59 -0.80
CA ALA A 106 0.32 10.64 0.25
C ALA A 106 0.09 11.83 1.21
N ASN A 107 -0.30 12.99 0.68
CA ASN A 107 -0.61 14.17 1.51
C ASN A 107 -1.87 13.96 2.37
N ALA A 108 -2.91 13.31 1.82
CA ALA A 108 -4.09 12.95 2.61
C ALA A 108 -3.71 12.01 3.76
N LEU A 109 -2.93 10.96 3.48
CA LEU A 109 -2.41 10.06 4.52
C LEU A 109 -1.53 10.76 5.55
N TYR A 110 -0.75 11.76 5.17
CA TYR A 110 0.05 12.54 6.13
C TYR A 110 -0.81 13.37 7.08
N ARG A 111 -1.74 14.15 6.52
CA ARG A 111 -2.57 15.12 7.26
C ARG A 111 -3.67 14.45 8.09
N MET A 112 -4.06 13.23 7.74
CA MET A 112 -5.13 12.51 8.43
C MET A 112 -4.83 12.34 9.93
N THR A 113 -5.82 12.59 10.78
CA THR A 113 -5.70 12.31 12.21
C THR A 113 -5.59 10.80 12.45
N LYS A 114 -5.03 10.38 13.60
CA LYS A 114 -4.97 8.96 13.96
C LYS A 114 -6.38 8.33 13.97
N LYS A 115 -7.36 9.03 14.54
CA LYS A 115 -8.77 8.59 14.61
C LYS A 115 -9.34 8.33 13.21
N ASN A 116 -9.20 9.28 12.29
CA ASN A 116 -9.75 9.14 10.94
C ASN A 116 -9.04 8.03 10.16
N PHE A 117 -7.73 7.86 10.37
CA PHE A 117 -6.98 6.77 9.75
C PHE A 117 -7.44 5.39 10.24
N LEU A 118 -7.74 5.24 11.54
CA LEU A 118 -8.26 3.99 12.07
C LEU A 118 -9.65 3.65 11.52
N LEU A 119 -10.53 4.65 11.35
CA LEU A 119 -11.83 4.45 10.69
C LEU A 119 -11.67 3.95 9.25
N LEU A 120 -10.73 4.55 8.51
CA LEU A 120 -10.43 4.14 7.14
C LEU A 120 -9.88 2.71 7.07
N VAL A 121 -9.03 2.31 8.03
CA VAL A 121 -8.51 0.94 8.13
C VAL A 121 -9.63 -0.05 8.43
N GLU A 122 -10.56 0.30 9.32
CA GLU A 122 -11.69 -0.55 9.65
C GLU A 122 -12.64 -0.73 8.46
N GLU A 123 -12.91 0.35 7.73
CA GLU A 123 -13.68 0.27 6.49
C GLU A 123 -13.00 -0.62 5.45
N ALA A 124 -11.67 -0.51 5.30
CA ALA A 124 -10.92 -1.39 4.40
C ALA A 124 -11.04 -2.87 4.78
N ARG A 125 -11.10 -3.21 6.07
CA ARG A 125 -11.36 -4.59 6.53
C ARG A 125 -12.75 -5.06 6.17
N ARG A 126 -13.78 -4.24 6.42
CA ARG A 126 -15.17 -4.56 6.10
C ARG A 126 -15.38 -4.81 4.61
N VAL A 127 -14.81 -3.93 3.78
CA VAL A 127 -14.84 -4.09 2.32
C VAL A 127 -14.19 -5.40 1.90
N ARG A 128 -12.98 -5.71 2.40
CA ARG A 128 -12.30 -6.96 2.08
C ARG A 128 -13.08 -8.19 2.56
N ALA A 129 -13.66 -8.15 3.74
CA ALA A 129 -14.50 -9.24 4.25
C ALA A 129 -15.71 -9.47 3.33
N LYS A 130 -16.38 -8.39 2.91
CA LYS A 130 -17.50 -8.46 1.97
C LYS A 130 -17.10 -8.99 0.60
N GLU A 131 -15.98 -8.51 0.04
CA GLU A 131 -15.43 -9.03 -1.22
C GLU A 131 -15.14 -10.53 -1.13
N PHE A 132 -14.61 -10.98 0.01
CA PHE A 132 -14.37 -12.39 0.26
C PHE A 132 -15.68 -13.18 0.34
N SER A 133 -16.66 -12.73 1.14
CA SER A 133 -17.99 -13.37 1.22
C SER A 133 -18.67 -13.50 -0.14
N ASN A 134 -18.72 -12.40 -0.91
CA ASN A 134 -19.30 -12.41 -2.26
C ASN A 134 -18.60 -13.40 -3.19
N PHE A 135 -17.27 -13.55 -3.07
CA PHE A 135 -16.50 -14.51 -3.85
C PHE A 135 -16.90 -15.96 -3.52
N PHE A 136 -17.10 -16.29 -2.24
CA PHE A 136 -17.59 -17.61 -1.83
C PHE A 136 -19.01 -17.88 -2.32
N GLU A 137 -19.92 -16.91 -2.20
CA GLU A 137 -21.30 -17.04 -2.71
C GLU A 137 -21.33 -17.26 -4.23
N THR A 138 -20.37 -16.69 -4.97
CA THR A 138 -20.27 -16.85 -6.43
C THR A 138 -19.75 -18.23 -6.83
N ILE A 139 -18.85 -18.83 -6.05
CA ILE A 139 -18.20 -20.12 -6.37
C ILE A 139 -18.96 -21.31 -5.78
N TYR A 140 -19.57 -21.11 -4.61
CA TYR A 140 -20.38 -22.08 -3.91
C TYR A 140 -21.76 -21.47 -3.65
N PRO A 141 -22.58 -21.28 -4.69
CA PRO A 141 -23.96 -20.87 -4.48
C PRO A 141 -24.61 -21.89 -3.55
N SER A 142 -25.09 -21.44 -2.41
CA SER A 142 -25.82 -22.28 -1.46
C SER A 142 -26.95 -22.96 -2.22
N GLN A 143 -26.91 -24.29 -2.30
CA GLN A 143 -28.05 -25.08 -2.76
C GLN A 143 -29.13 -24.94 -1.69
N GLU A 144 -29.96 -23.90 -1.83
CA GLU A 144 -31.24 -23.86 -1.14
C GLU A 144 -31.99 -25.12 -1.55
N HIS A 145 -32.14 -25.98 -0.56
CA HIS A 145 -32.92 -27.19 -0.63
C HIS A 145 -34.36 -26.81 -0.98
N ASN A 146 -34.78 -27.15 -2.20
CA ASN A 146 -36.19 -27.41 -2.48
C ASN A 146 -36.61 -28.63 -1.66
N ILE A 147 -37.00 -28.40 -0.40
CA ILE A 147 -37.89 -29.32 0.31
C ILE A 147 -39.30 -28.76 0.09
N ILE A 148 -39.92 -29.30 -0.96
CA ILE A 148 -41.34 -29.62 -1.18
C ILE A 148 -42.36 -28.75 -0.41
#